data_AF-A0A6G9ZZW7-F1
#
_entry.id   AF-A0A6G9ZZW7-F1
#
_cell.length_a   1.000
_cell.length_b   1.000
_cell.length_c   1.000
_cell.angle_alpha   90.00
_cell.angle_beta   90.00
_cell.angle_gamma   90.00
#
_symmetry.space_group_name_H-M   'P 1'
#
loop_
_entity.id
_entity.type
_entity.pdbx_description
1 polymer ?
#
loop_
_entity_poly.entity_id
_entity_poly.type
_entity_poly.pdbx_seq_one_letter_code
_entity_poly.pdbx_strand_id
1 'polypeptide(L)'
;MRLHKVLVDKKQYVLIKEYESKYGDNIRSLDFMIPMKIQGAWGLYKVHYCYASFYNRYYAELELKEKADGKFEALLLAIKNASKGGMI
;
A
#
# COMPACT_ATOMS: atom_id res chain seq x y z
N MET A 1 0.35 16.49 0.47
CA MET A 1 0.14 15.03 0.55
C MET A 1 0.32 14.61 2.00
N ARG A 2 -0.64 13.89 2.61
CA ARG A 2 -0.52 13.40 3.99
C ARG A 2 -0.16 11.92 3.96
N LEU A 3 1.06 11.60 4.38
CA LEU A 3 1.53 10.23 4.49
C LEU A 3 1.26 9.68 5.89
N HIS A 4 0.82 8.43 5.95
CA HIS A 4 0.58 7.68 7.16
C HIS A 4 1.65 6.61 7.30
N LYS A 5 2.36 6.63 8.42
CA LYS A 5 3.34 5.61 8.77
C LYS A 5 2.66 4.45 9.48
N VAL A 6 2.75 3.26 8.92
CA VAL A 6 2.21 2.03 9.53
C VAL A 6 3.32 1.01 9.77
N LEU A 7 3.17 0.23 10.85
CA LEU A 7 3.99 -0.95 11.08
C LEU A 7 3.52 -2.06 10.13
N VAL A 8 4.49 -2.73 9.50
CA VAL A 8 4.24 -3.91 8.65
C VAL A 8 5.01 -5.09 9.20
N ASP A 9 4.52 -6.29 8.91
CA ASP A 9 5.24 -7.49 9.30
C ASP A 9 6.48 -7.73 8.39
N LYS A 10 7.40 -8.57 8.84
CA LYS A 10 8.63 -8.88 8.09
C LYS A 10 8.33 -9.55 6.74
N LYS A 11 7.29 -10.39 6.66
CA LYS A 11 6.96 -11.15 5.43
C LYS A 11 6.48 -10.19 4.34
N GLN A 12 5.61 -9.25 4.68
CA GLN A 12 5.13 -8.18 3.80
C GLN A 12 6.28 -7.30 3.33
N TYR A 13 7.16 -6.89 4.25
CA TYR A 13 8.34 -6.11 3.89
C TYR A 13 9.23 -6.85 2.88
N VAL A 14 9.57 -8.11 3.15
CA VAL A 14 10.42 -8.93 2.26
C VAL A 14 9.76 -9.07 0.90
N LEU A 15 8.46 -9.36 0.84
CA LEU A 15 7.71 -9.46 -0.40
C LEU A 15 7.82 -8.18 -1.24
N ILE A 16 7.59 -7.01 -0.62
CA ILE A 16 7.69 -5.72 -1.30
C ILE A 16 9.12 -5.49 -1.81
N LYS A 17 10.15 -5.81 -1.01
CA LYS A 17 11.56 -5.68 -1.42
C LYS A 17 11.93 -6.63 -2.56
N GLU A 18 11.38 -7.84 -2.59
CA GLU A 18 11.59 -8.79 -3.69
C GLU A 18 10.98 -8.27 -4.99
N TYR A 19 9.75 -7.75 -4.94
CA TYR A 19 9.14 -7.07 -6.08
C TYR A 19 9.98 -5.85 -6.50
N GLU A 20 10.42 -5.01 -5.56
CA GLU A 20 11.32 -3.86 -5.82
C GLU A 20 12.62 -4.28 -6.51
N SER A 21 13.24 -5.36 -6.08
CA SER A 21 14.44 -5.85 -6.73
C SER A 21 14.19 -6.37 -8.14
N LYS A 22 13.01 -6.97 -8.38
CA LYS A 22 12.66 -7.60 -9.65
C LYS A 22 12.10 -6.62 -10.67
N TYR A 23 11.45 -5.55 -10.21
CA TYR A 23 10.70 -4.59 -11.02
C TYR A 23 11.04 -3.13 -10.67
N GLY A 24 12.23 -2.87 -10.11
CA GLY A 24 12.58 -1.63 -9.39
C GLY A 24 12.32 -0.31 -10.10
N ASP A 25 12.55 -0.25 -11.42
CA ASP A 25 12.26 0.94 -12.22
C ASP A 25 10.75 1.17 -12.39
N ASN A 26 9.94 0.12 -12.29
CA ASN A 26 8.48 0.14 -12.43
C ASN A 26 7.74 0.27 -11.08
N ILE A 27 8.42 0.17 -9.92
CA ILE A 27 7.73 0.17 -8.61
C ILE A 27 7.45 1.55 -8.07
N ARG A 28 8.30 2.54 -8.34
CA ARG A 28 7.92 3.94 -8.10
C ARG A 28 6.64 4.32 -8.87
N SER A 29 6.33 3.61 -9.94
CA SER A 29 5.09 3.71 -10.73
C SER A 29 4.03 2.64 -10.42
N LEU A 30 4.30 1.63 -9.59
CA LEU A 30 3.28 0.66 -9.22
C LEU A 30 2.30 1.36 -8.27
N ASP A 31 1.11 1.63 -8.78
CA ASP A 31 -0.05 2.01 -7.97
C ASP A 31 -0.49 0.81 -7.12
N PHE A 32 0.35 0.43 -6.16
CA PHE A 32 0.04 -0.62 -5.21
C PHE A 32 -0.96 -0.06 -4.19
N MET A 33 -2.23 -0.33 -4.47
CA MET A 33 -3.37 0.18 -3.72
C MET A 33 -3.85 -0.90 -2.76
N ILE A 34 -3.83 -0.59 -1.46
CA ILE A 34 -4.22 -1.53 -0.40
C ILE A 34 -5.46 -1.02 0.36
N PRO A 35 -6.49 -1.87 0.53
CA PRO A 35 -7.64 -1.53 1.35
C PRO A 35 -7.33 -1.78 2.83
N MET A 36 -7.34 -0.74 3.66
CA MET A 36 -7.04 -0.90 5.09
C MET A 36 -7.70 0.16 5.97
N LYS A 37 -7.63 -0.05 7.29
CA LYS A 37 -8.09 0.90 8.30
C LYS A 37 -6.87 1.57 8.94
N ILE A 38 -6.79 2.89 8.85
CA ILE A 38 -5.76 3.70 9.52
C ILE A 38 -6.46 4.74 10.39
N GLN A 39 -6.09 4.81 11.67
CA GLN A 39 -6.61 5.81 12.62
C GLN A 39 -8.15 5.90 12.65
N GLY A 40 -8.85 4.76 12.53
CA GLY A 40 -10.32 4.74 12.56
C GLY A 40 -10.98 4.80 11.19
N ALA A 41 -10.29 5.23 10.14
CA ALA A 41 -10.85 5.41 8.80
C ALA A 41 -10.49 4.25 7.87
N TRP A 42 -11.50 3.61 7.28
CA TRP A 42 -11.31 2.71 6.15
C TRP A 42 -11.06 3.51 4.87
N GLY A 43 -10.29 2.95 3.97
CA GLY A 43 -10.01 3.56 2.68
C GLY A 43 -9.06 2.74 1.84
N LEU A 44 -8.83 3.23 0.62
CA LEU A 44 -7.85 2.73 -0.31
C LEU A 44 -6.58 3.58 -0.21
N TYR A 45 -5.46 2.93 0.10
CA TYR A 45 -4.19 3.61 0.34
C TYR A 45 -3.16 3.20 -0.70
N LYS A 46 -2.43 4.17 -1.26
CA LYS A 46 -1.26 3.91 -2.10
C LYS A 46 -0.03 3.69 -1.22
N VAL A 47 0.69 2.61 -1.44
CA VAL A 47 2.01 2.39 -0.83
C VAL A 47 3.05 3.21 -1.59
N HIS A 48 3.78 4.07 -0.88
CA HIS A 48 4.87 4.86 -1.47
C HIS A 48 6.23 4.21 -1.27
N TYR A 49 6.52 3.78 -0.04
CA TYR A 49 7.82 3.21 0.30
C TYR A 49 7.74 2.32 1.53
N CYS A 50 8.60 1.30 1.58
CA CYS A 50 8.78 0.42 2.73
C CYS A 50 10.24 0.41 3.19
N TYR A 51 10.47 0.48 4.51
CA TYR A 51 11.81 0.49 5.10
C TYR A 51 11.90 -0.27 6.41
N ALA A 52 13.11 -0.76 6.69
CA ALA A 52 13.48 -1.28 8.00
C ALA A 52 14.10 -0.17 8.86
N SER A 53 13.80 -0.18 10.15
CA SER A 53 14.50 0.63 11.16
C SER A 53 15.58 -0.18 11.87
N PHE A 54 16.46 0.51 12.60
CA PHE A 54 17.54 -0.09 13.39
C PHE A 54 17.09 -1.14 14.41
N TYR A 55 15.81 -1.13 14.82
CA TYR A 55 15.26 -2.05 15.82
C TYR A 55 14.53 -3.26 15.22
N ASN A 56 14.85 -3.65 13.98
CA ASN A 56 14.15 -4.72 13.25
C ASN A 56 12.63 -4.50 13.14
N ARG A 57 12.17 -3.24 13.16
CA ARG A 57 10.79 -2.86 12.87
C ARG A 57 10.69 -2.39 11.42
N TYR A 58 9.65 -2.83 10.74
CA TYR A 58 9.39 -2.51 9.34
C TYR A 58 8.23 -1.53 9.24
N TYR A 59 8.36 -0.56 8.35
CA TYR A 59 7.39 0.49 8.16
C TYR A 59 7.02 0.63 6.70
N ALA A 60 5.78 1.05 6.45
CA ALA A 60 5.33 1.54 5.16
C ALA A 60 4.78 2.97 5.31
N GLU A 61 5.07 3.81 4.31
CA GLU A 61 4.44 5.11 4.16
C GLU A 61 3.33 5.05 3.13
N LEU A 62 2.14 5.43 3.56
CA LEU A 62 0.90 5.22 2.84
C LEU A 62 0.18 6.54 2.62
N GLU A 63 -0.38 6.73 1.44
CA GLU A 63 -1.22 7.89 1.13
C GLU A 63 -2.66 7.44 0.95
N LEU A 64 -3.59 8.07 1.68
CA LEU A 64 -5.01 7.85 1.45
C LEU A 64 -5.40 8.42 0.08
N LYS A 65 -5.89 7.56 -0.82
CA LYS A 65 -6.39 7.97 -2.13
C LYS A 65 -7.90 8.14 -2.14
N GLU A 66 -8.61 7.23 -1.48
CA GLU A 66 -10.07 7.26 -1.43
C GLU A 66 -10.56 6.75 -0.07
N LYS A 67 -11.47 7.49 0.57
CA LYS A 67 -12.12 7.05 1.82
C LYS A 67 -13.19 6.01 1.53
N ALA A 68 -13.46 5.16 2.50
CA ALA A 68 -14.54 4.19 2.45
C ALA A 68 -15.27 4.14 3.79
N ASP A 69 -16.57 3.87 3.77
CA ASP A 69 -17.43 3.76 4.94
C ASP A 69 -17.18 2.46 5.71
N GLY A 70 -16.50 1.49 5.08
CA GLY A 70 -16.15 0.24 5.71
C GLY A 70 -15.14 -0.61 4.95
N LYS A 71 -14.78 -1.74 5.57
CA LYS A 71 -13.83 -2.72 4.98
C LYS A 71 -14.29 -3.20 3.60
N PHE A 72 -15.58 -3.50 3.46
CA PHE A 72 -16.15 -4.03 2.23
C PHE A 72 -16.03 -3.04 1.07
N GLU A 73 -16.38 -1.78 1.32
CA GLU A 73 -16.25 -0.74 0.30
C GLU A 73 -14.79 -0.45 -0.04
N ALA A 74 -13.89 -0.41 0.95
CA ALA A 74 -12.45 -0.28 0.69
C ALA A 74 -11.93 -1.39 -0.24
N LEU A 75 -12.38 -2.64 -0.03
CA LEU A 75 -12.07 -3.77 -0.90
C LEU A 75 -12.62 -3.58 -2.32
N LEU A 76 -13.87 -3.13 -2.47
CA LEU A 76 -14.45 -2.83 -3.78
C LEU A 76 -13.66 -1.75 -4.52
N LEU A 77 -13.21 -0.70 -3.81
CA LEU A 77 -12.35 0.33 -4.39
C LEU A 77 -11.01 -0.24 -4.87
N ALA A 78 -10.39 -1.14 -4.10
CA ALA A 78 -9.15 -1.81 -4.50
C ALA A 78 -9.35 -2.64 -5.77
N ILE A 79 -10.41 -3.46 -5.82
CA ILE A 79 -10.73 -4.30 -6.99
C ILE A 79 -10.96 -3.42 -8.23
N LYS A 80 -11.77 -2.36 -8.09
CA LYS A 80 -12.05 -1.42 -9.19
C LYS A 80 -10.78 -0.75 -9.71
N ASN A 81 -9.83 -0.42 -8.84
CA ASN A 81 -8.55 0.15 -9.25
C ASN A 81 -7.66 -0.89 -9.95
N ALA A 82 -7.59 -2.12 -9.45
CA ALA A 82 -6.85 -3.19 -10.10
C ALA A 82 -7.37 -3.50 -11.51
N SER A 83 -8.70 -3.48 -11.72
CA SER A 83 -9.30 -3.69 -13.04
C SER A 83 -9.02 -2.59 -14.04
N LYS A 84 -8.77 -1.34 -13.59
CA LYS A 84 -8.41 -0.22 -14.48
C LYS A 84 -6.97 -0.28 -14.97
N GLY A 85 -6.07 -0.86 -14.17
CA GLY A 85 -4.65 -1.06 -14.55
C GLY A 85 -4.42 -2.22 -15.52
N GLY A 86 -5.45 -2.99 -15.86
CA GLY A 86 -5.39 -4.18 -16.73
C GLY A 86 -5.72 -3.96 -18.20
N MET A 87 -5.89 -2.71 -18.66
CA MET A 87 -5.97 -2.40 -20.10
C MET A 87 -4.56 -2.16 -20.63
N ILE A 88 -3.88 -3.24 -21.00
CA ILE A 88 -2.79 -3.26 -22.00
C ILE A 88 -3.14 -4.35 -23.01
#